data_AF-A0A931MPU9-F1
#
_entry.id   AF-A0A931MPU9-F1
#
_cell.length_a   1.000
_cell.length_b   1.000
_cell.length_c   1.000
_cell.angle_alpha   90.00
_cell.angle_beta   90.00
_cell.angle_gamma   90.00
#
_symmetry.space_group_name_H-M   'P 1'
#
loop_
_entity.id
_entity.type
_entity.pdbx_description
1 polymer ?
#
loop_
_entity_poly.entity_id
_entity_poly.type
_entity_poly.pdbx_seq_one_letter_code
_entity_poly.pdbx_strand_id
1 'polypeptide(L)'
;MTVALIRQHLQDYAPLGNVALSRKEGWREFADAPSLVAPEVLTRTQLRALTADDAEVYNHFRQLWHANLGPIRTPQLTTLHEQLSTVVDSNLQFGDKAKGAVAIDAYPGLGKTTSVLAFAKDFHRREIRIKGT
;
A
#
# COMPACT_ATOMS: atom_id res chain seq x y z
N MET A 1 -0.64 -19.56 7.47
CA MET A 1 -1.65 -18.76 8.18
C MET A 1 -2.93 -19.57 8.33
N THR A 2 -3.27 -19.96 9.55
CA THR A 2 -4.48 -20.76 9.83
C THR A 2 -5.75 -19.92 9.65
N VAL A 3 -6.91 -20.58 9.52
CA VAL A 3 -8.21 -19.88 9.42
C VAL A 3 -8.52 -19.06 10.67
N ALA A 4 -8.05 -19.48 11.84
CA ALA A 4 -8.12 -18.69 13.07
C ALA A 4 -7.39 -17.35 12.94
N LEU A 5 -6.18 -17.34 12.35
CA LEU A 5 -5.44 -16.11 12.08
C LEU A 5 -6.12 -15.24 11.01
N ILE A 6 -6.76 -15.85 10.02
CA ILE A 6 -7.57 -15.10 9.03
C ILE A 6 -8.72 -14.37 9.72
N ARG A 7 -9.46 -15.04 10.62
CA ARG A 7 -10.53 -14.40 11.39
C ARG A 7 -10.02 -13.24 12.23
N GLN A 8 -8.87 -13.39 12.89
CA GLN A 8 -8.24 -12.30 13.63
C GLN A 8 -7.91 -11.11 12.72
N HIS A 9 -7.28 -11.37 11.57
CA HIS A 9 -6.96 -10.31 10.60
C HIS A 9 -8.21 -9.60 10.07
N LEU A 10 -9.31 -10.32 9.86
CA LEU A 10 -10.59 -9.71 9.44
C LEU A 10 -11.20 -8.83 10.54
N GLN A 11 -11.02 -9.18 11.81
CA GLN A 11 -11.47 -8.37 12.95
C GLN A 11 -10.62 -7.11 13.13
N ASP A 12 -9.31 -7.24 12.96
CA ASP A 12 -8.36 -6.12 13.08
C ASP A 12 -8.42 -5.18 11.86
N TYR A 13 -8.97 -5.66 10.74
CA TYR A 13 -9.15 -4.85 9.54
C TYR A 13 -10.31 -3.87 9.72
N ALA A 14 -9.96 -2.63 10.06
CA ALA A 14 -10.84 -1.50 9.87
C ALA A 14 -10.71 -0.99 8.42
N PRO A 15 -11.72 -1.14 7.55
CA PRO A 15 -11.66 -0.53 6.22
C PRO A 15 -11.48 0.97 6.39
N LEU A 16 -10.53 1.53 5.63
CA LEU A 16 -10.41 2.98 5.51
C LEU A 16 -11.77 3.54 5.08
N GLY A 17 -12.22 4.59 5.76
CA GLY A 17 -13.44 5.29 5.37
C GLY A 17 -13.27 6.03 4.04
N ASN A 18 -14.15 7.00 3.77
CA ASN A 18 -13.93 7.93 2.66
C ASN A 18 -12.78 8.89 3.00
N VAL A 19 -11.57 8.51 2.62
CA VAL A 19 -10.35 9.28 2.87
C VAL A 19 -10.15 10.34 1.80
N ALA A 20 -10.09 11.61 2.19
CA ALA A 20 -9.72 12.70 1.30
C ALA A 20 -8.19 12.87 1.28
N LEU A 21 -7.53 12.34 0.25
CA LEU A 21 -6.05 12.42 0.09
C LEU A 21 -5.52 13.85 -0.12
N SER A 22 -6.39 14.82 -0.36
CA SER A 22 -6.06 16.25 -0.42
C SER A 22 -5.89 16.88 0.96
N ARG A 23 -6.26 16.19 2.05
CA ARG A 23 -6.12 16.66 3.43
C ARG A 23 -5.03 15.89 4.15
N LYS A 24 -4.33 16.54 5.08
CA LYS A 24 -3.24 15.92 5.86
C LYS A 24 -3.74 14.72 6.66
N GLU A 25 -4.91 14.86 7.29
CA GLU A 25 -5.51 13.82 8.13
C GLU A 25 -5.83 12.59 7.29
N GLY A 26 -6.46 12.80 6.13
CA GLY A 26 -6.77 11.72 5.21
C GLY A 26 -5.52 11.06 4.63
N TRP A 27 -4.53 11.86 4.22
CA TRP A 27 -3.24 11.32 3.80
C TRP A 27 -2.60 10.44 4.87
N ARG A 28 -2.57 10.90 6.13
CA ARG A 28 -2.00 10.13 7.24
C ARG A 28 -2.75 8.82 7.45
N GLU A 29 -4.08 8.84 7.47
CA GLU A 29 -4.89 7.61 7.60
C GLU A 29 -4.56 6.61 6.49
N PHE A 30 -4.51 7.06 5.24
CA PHE A 30 -4.12 6.23 4.10
C PHE A 30 -2.69 5.70 4.20
N ALA A 31 -1.73 6.54 4.60
CA ALA A 31 -0.33 6.19 4.67
C ALA A 31 -0.03 5.23 5.83
N ASP A 32 -0.69 5.39 6.96
CA ASP A 32 -0.49 4.55 8.14
C ASP A 32 -1.32 3.25 8.09
N ALA A 33 -2.33 3.19 7.22
CA ALA A 33 -3.16 1.99 7.03
C ALA A 33 -2.31 0.72 6.84
N PRO A 34 -2.59 -0.35 7.60
CA PRO A 34 -1.86 -1.60 7.48
C PRO A 34 -2.07 -2.18 6.08
N SER A 35 -1.00 -2.77 5.52
CA SER A 35 -1.13 -3.54 4.28
C SER A 35 -1.84 -4.86 4.58
N LEU A 36 -2.78 -5.26 3.72
CA LEU A 36 -3.36 -6.60 3.82
C LEU A 36 -2.27 -7.66 3.62
N VAL A 37 -2.23 -8.63 4.52
CA VAL A 37 -1.33 -9.79 4.42
C VAL A 37 -1.82 -10.70 3.31
N ALA A 38 -0.90 -11.14 2.45
CA ALA A 38 -1.24 -12.09 1.40
C ALA A 38 -1.78 -13.41 2.02
N PRO A 39 -2.94 -13.91 1.55
CA PRO A 39 -3.45 -15.20 1.97
C PRO A 39 -2.44 -16.31 1.69
N GLU A 40 -2.33 -17.27 2.60
CA GLU A 40 -1.57 -18.50 2.32
C GLU A 40 -2.21 -19.23 1.14
N VAL A 41 -1.38 -19.69 0.21
CA VAL A 41 -1.84 -20.49 -0.93
C VAL A 41 -2.01 -21.93 -0.47
N LEU A 42 -3.27 -22.33 -0.26
CA LEU A 42 -3.60 -23.70 0.14
C LEU A 42 -3.51 -24.64 -1.07
N THR A 43 -2.90 -25.81 -0.87
CA THR A 43 -2.91 -26.90 -1.85
C THR A 43 -4.33 -27.42 -2.08
N ARG A 44 -4.53 -28.14 -3.19
CA ARG A 44 -5.83 -28.80 -3.48
C ARG A 44 -6.31 -29.70 -2.34
N THR A 45 -5.39 -30.44 -1.70
CA THR A 45 -5.72 -31.32 -0.57
C THR A 45 -6.14 -30.51 0.65
N GLN A 46 -5.43 -29.44 0.98
CA GLN A 46 -5.77 -28.56 2.10
C GLN A 46 -7.12 -27.87 1.87
N LEU A 47 -7.40 -27.40 0.66
CA LEU A 47 -8.69 -26.80 0.30
C LEU A 47 -9.86 -27.77 0.49
N ARG A 48 -9.68 -29.05 0.11
CA ARG A 48 -10.69 -30.10 0.30
C ARG A 48 -10.90 -30.51 1.76
N ALA A 49 -9.91 -30.25 2.61
CA ALA A 49 -9.97 -30.57 4.04
C ALA A 49 -10.63 -29.46 4.86
N LEU A 50 -10.93 -28.29 4.28
CA LEU A 50 -11.62 -27.21 4.98
C LEU A 50 -13.08 -27.60 5.25
N THR A 51 -13.59 -27.20 6.41
CA THR A 51 -15.03 -27.16 6.66
C THR A 51 -15.69 -26.13 5.75
N ALA A 52 -17.01 -26.20 5.58
CA ALA A 52 -17.76 -25.22 4.78
C ALA A 52 -17.53 -23.78 5.29
N ASP A 53 -17.66 -23.58 6.61
CA ASP A 53 -17.45 -22.28 7.26
C ASP A 53 -16.02 -21.77 7.08
N ASP A 54 -15.02 -22.65 7.22
CA ASP A 54 -13.63 -22.25 7.06
C ASP A 54 -13.29 -21.93 5.60
N ALA A 55 -13.91 -22.62 4.64
CA ALA A 55 -13.78 -22.32 3.22
C ALA A 55 -14.38 -20.95 2.87
N GLU A 56 -15.52 -20.59 3.46
CA GLU A 56 -16.13 -19.27 3.26
C GLU A 56 -15.23 -18.15 3.78
N VAL A 57 -14.73 -18.29 5.01
CA VAL A 57 -13.80 -17.33 5.62
C VAL A 57 -12.52 -17.17 4.78
N TYR A 58 -11.92 -18.29 4.36
CA TYR A 58 -10.72 -18.26 3.51
C TYR A 58 -10.98 -17.56 2.17
N ASN A 59 -12.09 -17.87 1.50
CA ASN A 59 -12.44 -17.26 0.22
C ASN A 59 -12.77 -15.78 0.35
N HIS A 60 -13.48 -15.37 1.40
CA HIS A 60 -13.77 -13.96 1.67
C HIS A 60 -12.48 -13.17 1.89
N PHE A 61 -11.57 -13.69 2.71
CA PHE A 61 -10.27 -13.05 2.94
C PHE A 61 -9.44 -12.93 1.65
N ARG A 62 -9.44 -13.97 0.81
CA ARG A 62 -8.80 -13.91 -0.51
C ARG A 62 -9.42 -12.84 -1.41
N GLN A 63 -10.73 -12.73 -1.45
CA GLN A 63 -11.43 -11.70 -2.22
C GLN A 63 -11.04 -10.30 -1.75
N LEU A 64 -11.04 -10.07 -0.43
CA LEU A 64 -10.61 -8.80 0.15
C LEU A 64 -9.17 -8.45 -0.23
N TRP A 65 -8.25 -9.42 -0.14
CA TRP A 65 -6.87 -9.20 -0.54
C TRP A 65 -6.74 -8.87 -2.03
N HIS A 66 -7.40 -9.63 -2.90
CA HIS A 66 -7.36 -9.41 -4.35
C HIS A 66 -7.99 -8.07 -4.77
N ALA A 67 -9.05 -7.64 -4.08
CA ALA A 67 -9.72 -6.36 -4.36
C ALA A 67 -8.90 -5.13 -3.93
N ASN A 68 -7.96 -5.31 -3.00
CA ASN A 68 -7.18 -4.23 -2.40
C ASN A 68 -5.68 -4.39 -2.65
N LEU A 69 -5.31 -5.01 -3.77
CA LEU A 69 -3.92 -5.08 -4.20
C LEU A 69 -3.37 -3.67 -4.42
N GLY A 70 -2.20 -3.42 -3.85
CA GLY A 70 -1.42 -2.23 -4.18
C GLY A 70 -0.90 -2.27 -5.62
N PRO A 71 -0.21 -1.21 -6.06
CA PRO A 71 0.44 -1.21 -7.37
C PRO A 71 1.38 -2.41 -7.51
N ILE A 72 1.28 -3.11 -8.65
CA ILE A 72 2.19 -4.21 -8.97
C ILE A 72 3.59 -3.61 -9.19
N ARG A 73 4.58 -4.14 -8.48
CA ARG A 73 5.98 -3.68 -8.59
C ARG A 73 6.61 -4.16 -9.90
N THR A 74 6.34 -3.42 -10.96
CA THR A 74 6.98 -3.60 -12.28
C THR A 74 8.37 -2.98 -12.29
N PRO A 75 9.27 -3.38 -13.22
CA PRO A 75 10.56 -2.72 -13.40
C PRO A 75 10.42 -1.20 -13.61
N GLN A 76 9.43 -0.77 -14.38
CA GLN A 76 9.16 0.65 -14.65
C GLN A 76 8.77 1.40 -13.38
N LEU A 77 7.96 0.79 -12.50
CA LEU A 77 7.60 1.40 -11.23
C LEU A 77 8.81 1.53 -10.30
N THR A 78 9.66 0.50 -10.26
CA THR A 78 10.91 0.53 -9.48
C THR A 78 11.82 1.66 -9.96
N THR A 79 12.07 1.77 -11.27
CA THR A 79 12.89 2.86 -11.83
C THR A 79 12.31 4.23 -11.54
N LEU A 80 10.98 4.40 -11.65
CA LEU A 80 10.32 5.65 -11.30
C LEU A 80 10.55 6.01 -9.82
N HIS A 81 10.41 5.04 -8.91
CA HIS A 81 10.62 5.26 -7.47
C HIS A 81 12.08 5.63 -7.15
N GLU A 82 13.06 5.03 -7.82
CA GLU A 82 14.48 5.38 -7.67
C GLU A 82 14.78 6.82 -8.12
N GLN A 83 14.20 7.23 -9.26
CA GLN A 83 14.32 8.60 -9.76
C GLN A 83 13.67 9.62 -8.81
N LEU A 84 12.48 9.29 -8.29
CA LEU A 84 11.80 10.11 -7.29
C LEU A 84 12.63 10.25 -6.01
N SER A 85 13.20 9.15 -5.50
CA SER A 85 14.06 9.19 -4.31
C SER A 85 15.25 10.11 -4.53
N THR A 86 15.93 9.99 -5.67
CA THR A 86 17.09 10.83 -6.01
C THR A 86 16.77 12.32 -5.92
N VAL A 87 15.65 12.76 -6.49
CA VAL A 87 15.25 14.19 -6.45
C VAL A 87 14.81 14.60 -5.05
N VAL A 88 13.99 13.80 -4.37
CA VAL A 88 13.49 14.13 -3.03
C VAL A 88 14.61 14.15 -1.98
N ASP A 89 15.53 13.19 -2.03
CA ASP A 89 16.69 13.14 -1.12
C ASP A 89 17.69 14.28 -1.41
N SER A 90 17.73 14.80 -2.65
CA SER A 90 18.53 16.00 -2.95
C SER A 90 17.98 17.27 -2.32
N ASN A 91 16.70 17.27 -1.91
CA ASN A 91 16.01 18.45 -1.36
C ASN A 91 16.34 18.74 0.12
N LEU A 92 17.40 18.17 0.69
CA LEU A 92 17.82 18.38 2.08
C LEU A 92 18.30 19.81 2.42
N GLN A 93 18.49 20.67 1.42
CA GLN A 93 18.97 22.04 1.67
C GLN A 93 17.98 22.84 2.54
N PHE A 94 18.46 23.85 3.28
CA PHE A 94 17.59 24.73 4.07
C PHE A 94 17.26 26.04 3.32
N GLY A 95 16.25 26.76 3.80
CA GLY A 95 16.07 28.19 3.51
C GLY A 95 15.54 28.53 2.11
N ASP A 96 16.24 29.44 1.43
CA ASP A 96 15.88 30.16 0.19
C ASP A 96 16.14 29.36 -1.10
N LYS A 97 16.56 28.10 -1.00
CA LYS A 97 16.95 27.29 -2.16
C LYS A 97 15.74 26.66 -2.83
N ALA A 98 15.66 26.82 -4.16
CA ALA A 98 14.68 26.12 -4.98
C ALA A 98 14.81 24.62 -4.80
N LYS A 99 13.67 23.94 -4.68
CA LYS A 99 13.59 22.48 -4.55
C LYS A 99 13.42 21.85 -5.93
N GLY A 100 14.17 20.78 -6.17
CA GLY A 100 13.98 19.95 -7.36
C GLY A 100 12.58 19.34 -7.35
N ALA A 101 11.95 19.30 -8.51
CA ALA A 101 10.63 18.72 -8.72
C ALA A 101 10.68 17.74 -9.89
N VAL A 102 9.78 16.75 -9.88
CA VAL A 102 9.64 15.75 -10.95
C VAL A 102 8.29 15.94 -11.63
N ALA A 103 8.30 16.11 -12.95
CA ALA A 103 7.10 16.02 -13.76
C ALA A 103 6.91 14.57 -14.22
N ILE A 104 5.73 14.00 -13.94
CA ILE A 104 5.36 12.64 -14.38
C ILE A 104 4.23 12.77 -15.38
N ASP A 105 4.51 12.38 -16.63
CA ASP A 105 3.53 12.39 -17.71
C ASP A 105 3.32 11.00 -18.31
N ALA A 106 2.08 10.74 -18.71
CA ALA A 106 1.58 9.50 -19.30
C ALA A 106 0.10 9.69 -19.70
N TYR A 107 -0.46 8.78 -20.50
CA TYR A 107 -1.90 8.76 -20.74
C TYR A 107 -2.73 8.55 -19.46
N PRO A 108 -4.01 9.01 -19.43
CA PRO A 108 -4.95 8.66 -18.37
C PRO A 108 -5.06 7.14 -18.19
N GLY A 109 -5.23 6.69 -16.94
CA GLY A 109 -5.34 5.26 -16.62
C GLY A 109 -4.03 4.48 -16.50
N LEU A 110 -2.87 5.07 -16.85
CA LEU A 110 -1.56 4.39 -16.74
C LEU A 110 -0.93 4.44 -15.34
N GLY A 111 -1.73 4.74 -14.30
CA GLY A 111 -1.30 4.62 -12.92
C GLY A 111 -0.37 5.72 -12.40
N LYS A 112 -0.25 6.89 -13.05
CA LYS A 112 0.60 8.01 -12.57
C LYS A 112 0.37 8.33 -11.09
N THR A 113 -0.87 8.64 -10.74
CA THR A 113 -1.27 8.96 -9.37
C THR A 113 -1.00 7.78 -8.44
N THR A 114 -1.38 6.57 -8.84
CA THR A 114 -1.15 5.34 -8.08
C THR A 114 0.33 5.13 -7.74
N SER A 115 1.22 5.31 -8.72
CA SER A 115 2.66 5.17 -8.56
C SER A 115 3.25 6.22 -7.61
N VAL A 116 2.80 7.48 -7.72
CA VAL A 116 3.24 8.58 -6.84
C VAL A 116 2.73 8.39 -5.42
N LEU A 117 1.47 8.01 -5.23
CA LEU A 117 0.91 7.76 -3.90
C LEU A 117 1.63 6.61 -3.20
N ALA A 118 2.01 5.56 -3.93
CA ALA A 118 2.79 4.46 -3.38
C ALA A 118 4.18 4.92 -2.90
N PHE A 119 4.90 5.68 -3.72
CA PHE A 119 6.19 6.27 -3.33
C PHE A 119 6.03 7.20 -2.11
N ALA A 120 5.07 8.10 -2.16
CA ALA A 120 4.84 9.09 -1.12
C ALA A 120 4.46 8.43 0.21
N LYS A 121 3.70 7.32 0.20
CA LYS A 121 3.38 6.52 1.39
C LYS A 121 4.64 5.95 2.04
N ASP A 122 5.56 5.39 1.25
CA ASP A 122 6.83 4.85 1.75
C ASP A 122 7.75 5.96 2.28
N PHE A 123 7.83 7.08 1.57
CA PHE A 123 8.55 8.28 2.01
C PHE A 123 7.98 8.82 3.33
N HIS A 124 6.66 8.97 3.43
CA HIS A 124 5.99 9.45 4.65
C HIS A 124 6.33 8.58 5.86
N ARG A 125 6.21 7.25 5.71
CA ARG A 125 6.56 6.29 6.78
C ARG A 125 8.03 6.37 7.18
N ARG A 126 8.95 6.59 6.21
CA ARG A 126 10.38 6.82 6.49
C ARG A 126 10.56 8.10 7.31
N GLU A 127 9.94 9.19 6.91
CA GLU A 127 10.09 10.48 7.60
C GLU A 127 9.54 10.42 9.03
N ILE A 128 8.40 9.76 9.26
CA ILE A 128 7.88 9.51 10.61
C ILE A 128 8.88 8.70 11.45
N ARG A 129 9.49 7.63 10.88
CA ARG A 129 10.50 6.85 11.61
C ARG A 129 11.73 7.69 12.01
N ILE A 130 12.12 8.67 11.19
CA ILE A 130 13.29 9.51 11.43
C ILE A 130 12.97 10.66 12.40
N LYS A 131 11.79 11.28 12.27
CA LYS A 131 11.44 12.56 12.93
C LYS A 131 10.43 12.43 14.07
N GLY A 132 9.72 11.31 14.15
CA GLY A 132 8.77 10.98 15.21
C GLY A 132 7.32 11.42 15.00
N THR A 133 6.99 12.23 13.97
CA THR A 133 5.61 12.72 13.72
C THR A 133 5.32 13.06 12.26
#